data_AF-A0A6M1PQV5-F1
#
_entry.id   AF-A0A6M1PQV5-F1
#
_cell.length_a   1.000
_cell.length_b   1.000
_cell.length_c   1.000
_cell.angle_alpha   90.00
_cell.angle_beta   90.00
_cell.angle_gamma   90.00
#
_symmetry.space_group_name_H-M   'P 1'
#
loop_
_entity.id
_entity.type
_entity.pdbx_description
1 polymer ?
#
loop_
_entity_poly.entity_id
_entity_poly.type
_entity_poly.pdbx_seq_one_letter_code
_entity_poly.pdbx_strand_id
1 'polypeptide(L)'
;MECIVHFEVLHSKGPKALRGLLFLDEGAAPTESQLIDMFKDMKFNVRLSDREKLIFIPVDAGAEYSEIRITGYDADGKKSGEDHDLKSIVSNLLPPKPSGL
;
A
#
# COMPACT_ATOMS: atom_id res chain seq x y z
N MET A 1 -11.47 4.17 11.28
CA MET A 1 -12.03 3.57 10.05
C MET A 1 -11.25 2.31 9.74
N GLU A 2 -11.94 1.23 9.42
CA GLU A 2 -11.30 -0.02 8.98
C GLU A 2 -11.04 0.06 7.48
N CYS A 3 -9.77 -0.06 7.09
CA CYS A 3 -9.34 -0.06 5.71
C CYS A 3 -8.75 -1.42 5.35
N ILE A 4 -9.37 -2.10 4.40
CA ILE A 4 -8.95 -3.38 3.88
C ILE A 4 -8.01 -3.13 2.70
N VAL A 5 -6.71 -3.30 2.91
CA VAL A 5 -5.70 -3.18 1.86
C VAL A 5 -5.64 -4.48 1.07
N HIS A 6 -5.89 -4.41 -0.23
CA HIS A 6 -5.70 -5.52 -1.17
C HIS A 6 -4.28 -5.48 -1.73
N PHE A 7 -3.58 -6.60 -1.62
CA PHE A 7 -2.22 -6.71 -2.13
C PHE A 7 -1.94 -8.12 -2.67
N GLU A 8 -0.97 -8.21 -3.57
CA GLU A 8 -0.48 -9.47 -4.09
C GLU A 8 0.97 -9.66 -3.70
N VAL A 9 1.26 -10.84 -3.17
CA VAL A 9 2.61 -11.28 -2.81
C VAL A 9 3.09 -12.23 -3.89
N LEU A 10 4.15 -11.86 -4.60
CA LEU A 10 4.77 -12.73 -5.60
C LEU A 10 5.65 -13.75 -4.87
N HIS A 11 5.15 -14.99 -4.76
CA HIS A 11 5.94 -16.12 -4.27
C HIS A 11 6.60 -16.85 -5.42
N SER A 12 7.64 -17.64 -5.12
CA SER A 12 8.28 -18.51 -6.10
C SER A 12 7.32 -19.55 -6.72
N LYS A 13 6.19 -19.84 -6.06
CA LYS A 13 5.13 -20.74 -6.55
C LYS A 13 4.03 -20.04 -7.34
N GLY A 14 4.03 -18.70 -7.39
CA GLY A 14 3.01 -17.88 -8.04
C GLY A 14 2.54 -16.70 -7.19
N PRO A 15 1.80 -15.75 -7.79
CA PRO A 15 1.23 -14.61 -7.06
C PRO A 15 0.13 -15.07 -6.11
N LYS A 16 0.16 -14.57 -4.88
CA LYS A 16 -0.85 -14.82 -3.84
C LYS A 16 -1.54 -13.51 -3.47
N ALA A 17 -2.82 -13.40 -3.78
CA ALA A 17 -3.65 -12.29 -3.33
C ALA A 17 -3.95 -12.43 -1.83
N LEU A 18 -3.67 -11.37 -1.07
CA LEU A 18 -3.88 -11.26 0.36
C LEU A 18 -4.60 -9.94 0.67
N ARG A 19 -5.17 -9.90 1.87
CA ARG A 19 -5.88 -8.74 2.39
C ARG A 19 -5.33 -8.41 3.76
N GLY A 20 -4.94 -7.15 3.94
CA GLY A 20 -4.48 -6.60 5.20
C GLY A 20 -5.55 -5.71 5.78
N LEU A 21 -5.76 -5.78 7.08
CA LEU A 21 -6.64 -4.86 7.78
C LEU A 21 -5.79 -3.78 8.42
N LEU A 22 -6.13 -2.53 8.17
CA LEU A 22 -5.42 -1.38 8.71
C LEU A 22 -6.41 -0.38 9.30
N PHE A 23 -6.13 0.09 10.51
CA PHE A 23 -6.95 1.10 11.18
C PHE A 23 -6.40 2.47 10.83
N LEU A 24 -7.24 3.28 10.17
CA LEU A 24 -6.92 4.64 9.75
C LEU A 24 -7.88 5.65 10.37
N ASP A 25 -7.42 6.89 10.47
CA ASP A 25 -8.27 8.04 10.75
C ASP A 25 -9.28 8.27 9.61
N GLU A 26 -10.39 8.93 9.94
CA GLU A 26 -11.52 9.11 9.03
C GLU A 26 -11.09 9.86 7.75
N GLY A 27 -11.25 9.20 6.59
CA GLY A 27 -10.90 9.75 5.27
C GLY A 27 -9.40 9.75 4.93
N ALA A 28 -8.55 9.14 5.75
CA ALA A 28 -7.12 9.05 5.50
C ALA A 28 -6.75 7.81 4.65
N ALA A 29 -5.75 7.95 3.78
CA ALA A 29 -5.10 6.83 3.09
C ALA A 29 -3.97 6.26 3.96
N PRO A 30 -3.67 4.95 3.84
CA PRO A 30 -2.58 4.36 4.61
C PRO A 30 -1.24 4.92 4.16
N THR A 31 -0.46 5.41 5.12
CA THR A 31 0.90 5.88 4.84
C THR A 31 1.84 4.71 4.67
N GLU A 32 2.97 4.94 3.99
CA GLU A 32 4.01 3.93 3.79
C GLU A 32 4.42 3.24 5.10
N SER A 33 4.63 4.02 6.17
CA SER A 33 5.01 3.49 7.48
C SER A 33 3.94 2.59 8.07
N GLN A 34 2.65 2.95 7.93
CA GLN A 34 1.53 2.13 8.39
C GLN A 34 1.45 0.82 7.62
N LEU A 35 1.66 0.86 6.29
CA LEU A 35 1.68 -0.33 5.45
C LEU A 35 2.82 -1.27 5.86
N ILE A 36 4.03 -0.73 6.04
CA ILE A 36 5.19 -1.49 6.49
C ILE A 36 4.94 -2.11 7.87
N ASP A 37 4.33 -1.37 8.80
CA ASP A 37 4.01 -1.88 10.14
C ASP A 37 2.97 -3.01 10.08
N MET A 38 1.92 -2.84 9.27
CA MET A 38 0.92 -3.88 9.00
C MET A 38 1.57 -5.13 8.41
N PHE A 39 2.43 -4.98 7.39
CA PHE A 39 3.16 -6.11 6.81
C PHE A 39 4.03 -6.80 7.87
N LYS A 40 4.72 -6.02 8.71
CA LYS A 40 5.58 -6.53 9.78
C LYS A 40 4.79 -7.33 10.83
N ASP A 41 3.59 -6.87 11.21
CA ASP A 41 2.69 -7.60 12.12
C ASP A 41 2.28 -8.96 11.52
N MET A 42 1.97 -8.95 10.22
CA MET A 42 1.72 -10.15 9.41
C MET A 42 2.98 -11.00 9.13
N LYS A 43 4.12 -10.70 9.76
CA LYS A 43 5.44 -11.36 9.58
C LYS A 43 6.09 -11.16 8.20
N PHE A 44 5.61 -10.19 7.43
CA PHE A 44 6.26 -9.74 6.19
C PHE A 44 7.19 -8.58 6.49
N ASN A 45 8.49 -8.86 6.61
CA ASN A 45 9.49 -7.81 6.80
C ASN A 45 9.89 -7.21 5.44
N VAL A 46 9.26 -6.09 5.08
CA VAL A 46 9.42 -5.44 3.78
C VAL A 46 9.94 -4.01 3.89
N ARG A 47 10.54 -3.53 2.81
CA ARG A 47 10.85 -2.11 2.58
C ARG A 47 10.19 -1.64 1.31
N LEU A 48 9.87 -0.35 1.26
CA LEU A 48 9.47 0.25 0.00
C LEU A 48 10.63 0.20 -1.00
N SER A 49 10.36 -0.38 -2.17
CA SER A 49 11.28 -0.36 -3.31
C SER A 49 10.88 0.70 -4.32
N ASP A 50 9.58 0.86 -4.55
CA ASP A 50 9.05 1.80 -5.53
C ASP A 50 7.81 2.50 -4.94
N ARG A 51 7.95 3.81 -4.69
CA ARG A 51 6.87 4.64 -4.13
C ARG A 51 5.76 4.94 -5.11
N GLU A 52 6.07 5.02 -6.41
CA GLU A 52 5.08 5.36 -7.44
C GLU A 52 4.14 4.18 -7.69
N LYS A 53 4.69 2.96 -7.66
CA LYS A 53 3.96 1.72 -7.86
C LYS A 53 3.55 1.03 -6.57
N LEU A 54 3.91 1.58 -5.41
CA LEU A 54 3.69 0.97 -4.08
C LEU A 54 4.18 -0.49 -4.05
N ILE A 55 5.39 -0.71 -4.57
CA ILE A 55 6.04 -2.02 -4.57
C ILE A 55 6.94 -2.12 -3.35
N PHE A 56 6.70 -3.13 -2.55
CA PHE A 56 7.47 -3.47 -1.37
C PHE A 56 8.27 -4.74 -1.64
N ILE A 57 9.55 -4.74 -1.27
CA ILE A 57 10.40 -5.92 -1.39
C ILE A 57 10.79 -6.42 -0.01
N PRO A 58 10.92 -7.74 0.19
CA PRO A 58 11.45 -8.26 1.44
C PRO A 58 12.85 -7.71 1.68
N VAL A 59 13.12 -7.35 2.93
CA VAL A 59 14.50 -7.08 3.37
C VAL A 59 15.23 -8.35 3.78
N ASP A 60 14.45 -9.41 4.05
CA ASP A 60 14.96 -10.69 4.50
C ASP A 60 15.32 -11.58 3.30
N ALA A 61 16.58 -11.99 3.21
CA ALA A 61 17.05 -12.84 2.11
C ALA A 61 16.46 -14.26 2.13
N GLY A 62 15.82 -14.65 3.24
CA GLY A 62 15.12 -15.93 3.40
C GLY A 62 13.60 -15.86 3.13
N ALA A 63 13.08 -14.73 2.65
CA ALA A 63 11.65 -14.57 2.40
C ALA A 63 11.15 -15.52 1.29
N GLU A 64 10.02 -16.18 1.51
CA GLU A 64 9.38 -17.06 0.51
C GLU A 64 8.72 -16.28 -0.66
N TYR A 65 8.87 -14.96 -0.68
CA TYR A 65 8.30 -14.04 -1.66
C TYR A 65 9.36 -13.08 -2.17
N SER A 66 9.15 -12.55 -3.37
CA SER A 66 10.08 -11.64 -4.06
C SER A 66 9.63 -10.19 -3.98
N GLU A 67 8.33 -9.93 -4.01
CA GLU A 67 7.76 -8.59 -3.93
C GLU A 67 6.30 -8.63 -3.45
N ILE A 68 5.83 -7.52 -2.93
CA ILE A 68 4.45 -7.26 -2.55
C ILE A 68 4.00 -6.00 -3.29
N ARG A 69 2.91 -6.13 -4.07
CA ARG A 69 2.28 -5.02 -4.76
C ARG A 69 0.92 -4.72 -4.17
N ILE A 70 0.62 -3.45 -3.91
CA ILE A 70 -0.73 -3.04 -3.52
C ILE A 70 -1.58 -2.96 -4.78
N THR A 71 -2.73 -3.65 -4.78
CA THR A 71 -3.68 -3.67 -5.89
C THR A 71 -4.89 -2.77 -5.64
N GLY A 72 -5.14 -2.40 -4.38
CA GLY A 72 -6.19 -1.47 -4.00
C GLY A 72 -6.39 -1.42 -2.50
N TYR A 73 -7.36 -0.64 -2.05
CA TYR A 73 -7.81 -0.61 -0.66
C TYR A 73 -9.30 -0.26 -0.62
N ASP A 74 -10.02 -0.87 0.32
CA ASP A 74 -11.44 -0.68 0.55
C ASP A 74 -11.61 -0.07 1.94
N ALA A 75 -12.17 1.14 2.03
CA ALA A 75 -12.45 1.78 3.31
C ALA A 75 -13.94 1.62 3.63
N ASP A 76 -14.26 0.89 4.70
CA ASP A 76 -15.64 0.53 5.03
C ASP A 76 -16.49 1.81 5.22
N GLY A 77 -17.49 1.99 4.34
CA GLY A 77 -18.40 3.14 4.34
C GLY A 77 -18.51 3.89 3.00
N LYS A 78 -17.53 3.76 2.10
CA LYS A 78 -17.69 4.20 0.71
C LYS A 78 -17.10 3.16 -0.23
N LYS A 79 -18.00 2.43 -0.88
CA LYS A 79 -17.73 1.78 -2.15
C LYS A 79 -17.21 2.88 -3.08
N SER A 80 -15.89 3.02 -3.23
CA SER A 80 -15.29 3.85 -4.28
C SER A 80 -15.54 3.16 -5.60
N GLY A 81 -16.82 3.13 -6.00
CA GLY A 81 -17.27 2.89 -7.36
C GLY A 81 -17.17 4.19 -8.13
N GLU A 82 -15.99 4.83 -8.12
CA GLU A 82 -15.62 5.92 -9.01
C GLU A 82 -14.18 5.63 -9.45
N ASP A 83 -14.11 4.66 -10.36
CA ASP A 83 -13.23 4.70 -11.53
C ASP A 83 -13.19 6.16 -12.00
N HIS A 84 -12.22 6.96 -11.53
CA HIS A 84 -11.79 8.28 -12.02
C HIS A 84 -10.83 9.04 -11.08
N ASP A 85 -10.54 8.57 -9.86
CA ASP A 85 -9.70 9.33 -8.90
C ASP A 85 -8.36 8.70 -8.51
N LEU A 86 -7.86 7.73 -9.29
CA LEU A 86 -6.48 7.23 -9.15
C LEU A 86 -5.40 8.29 -9.49
N LYS A 87 -5.81 9.51 -9.91
CA LYS A 87 -4.90 10.63 -10.19
C LYS A 87 -4.75 11.62 -9.03
N SER A 88 -5.63 11.61 -8.03
CA SER A 88 -5.63 12.61 -6.96
C SER A 88 -4.78 12.23 -5.75
N ILE A 89 -4.58 10.93 -5.50
CA ILE A 89 -3.85 10.45 -4.31
C ILE A 89 -2.33 10.49 -4.53
N VAL A 90 -1.87 10.60 -5.78
CA VAL A 90 -0.46 10.90 -6.10
C VAL A 90 -0.15 12.41 -5.94
N SER A 91 -1.15 13.28 -5.99
CA SER A 91 -0.96 14.74 -5.92
C SER A 91 -0.77 15.30 -4.50
N ASN A 92 -1.20 14.57 -3.46
CA ASN A 92 -1.08 15.04 -2.06
C ASN A 92 0.18 14.50 -1.33
N LEU A 93 0.96 13.63 -1.96
CA LEU A 93 2.21 13.05 -1.44
C LEU A 93 3.48 13.69 -2.03
N LEU A 94 3.32 14.77 -2.81
CA LEU A 94 4.39 15.64 -3.25
C LEU A 94 4.18 17.02 -2.60
N PRO A 95 5.16 17.56 -1.84
CA PRO A 95 5.05 18.93 -1.37
C PRO A 95 4.96 19.86 -2.60
N PRO A 96 4.11 20.89 -2.59
CA PRO A 96 4.14 21.89 -3.64
C PRO A 96 5.54 22.51 -3.62
N LYS A 97 6.30 22.33 -4.70
CA LYS A 97 7.51 23.10 -4.93
C LYS A 97 7.09 24.57 -4.97
N PRO A 98 7.62 25.44 -4.08
CA PRO A 98 7.36 26.86 -4.18
C PRO A 98 8.16 27.38 -5.37
N SER A 99 7.55 27.43 -6.54
CA SER A 99 8.04 28.26 -7.63
C SER A 99 7.42 29.63 -7.43
N GLY A 100 8.13 30.48 -6.69
CA GLY A 100 7.94 31.92 -6.80
C GLY A 100 8.48 32.39 -8.15
N LEU A 101 7.73 33.33 -8.75
CA LEU A 101 8.15 34.53 -9.50
C LEU A 101 6.99 34.97 -10.39
#